data_AF-A0A956EVH5-F1
#
_entry.id   AF-A0A956EVH5-F1
#
_cell.length_a   1.000
_cell.length_b   1.000
_cell.length_c   1.000
_cell.angle_alpha   90.00
_cell.angle_beta   90.00
_cell.angle_gamma   90.00
#
_symmetry.space_group_name_H-M   'P 1'
#
loop_
_entity.id
_entity.type
_entity.pdbx_description
1 polymer ?
#
loop_
_entity_poly.entity_id
_entity_poly.type
_entity_poly.pdbx_seq_one_letter_code
_entity_poly.pdbx_strand_id
1 'polypeptide(L)'
;MPTTPLTDPSWDQTEEGRAFLQQRVLVFARFGFALGFGYWLLRAVLVLSQKMGLILHPSMIAHLAGALSYLFLGLFMLRGKPSVSTIRTAEASALLANALAYEVMGYYIPVAAGNGQIMALALTLGFAARSIFVPSPARVTALLCGVAGLPLLLVVYYGSIKDPTVLKALQAAAGAYGPAPSLEKFAIGQVLAIGAWWIGTLALCTMSSKIVYGLRHEVQAARKLGQYTLERKLGEG
;
A
#
# COMPACT_ATOMS: atom_id res chain seq x y z
N MET A 1 10.10 -38.37 34.43
CA MET A 1 9.79 -38.01 33.04
C MET A 1 9.93 -36.50 32.92
N PRO A 2 10.78 -35.98 32.02
CA PRO A 2 10.88 -34.54 31.81
C PRO A 2 9.63 -34.08 31.04
N THR A 3 8.84 -33.22 31.68
CA THR A 3 7.71 -32.54 31.06
C THR A 3 8.22 -31.66 29.93
N THR A 4 7.71 -31.89 28.72
CA THR A 4 7.88 -31.01 27.57
C THR A 4 7.55 -29.57 27.99
N PRO A 5 8.41 -28.57 27.74
CA PRO A 5 8.05 -27.18 28.01
C PRO A 5 6.83 -26.86 27.13
N LEU A 6 5.72 -26.48 27.75
CA LEU A 6 4.61 -25.83 27.06
C LEU A 6 5.22 -24.63 26.35
N THR A 7 5.35 -24.72 25.02
CA THR A 7 5.76 -23.58 24.21
C THR A 7 4.68 -22.53 24.37
N ASP A 8 5.00 -21.53 25.17
CA ASP A 8 4.21 -20.35 25.41
C ASP A 8 3.71 -19.81 24.04
N PRO A 9 2.39 -19.68 23.82
CA PRO A 9 1.86 -19.26 22.52
C PRO A 9 2.54 -17.96 22.10
N SER A 10 2.91 -17.86 20.81
CA SER A 10 3.49 -16.62 20.30
C SER A 10 2.55 -15.48 20.66
N TRP A 11 3.08 -14.32 21.06
CA TRP A 11 2.26 -13.22 21.59
C TRP A 11 1.10 -12.84 20.65
N ASP A 12 1.30 -13.01 19.34
CA ASP A 12 0.27 -12.83 18.31
C ASP A 12 -0.96 -13.73 18.50
N GLN A 13 -0.82 -14.92 19.09
CA GLN A 13 -1.91 -15.86 19.37
C GLN A 13 -2.70 -15.52 20.65
N THR A 14 -2.23 -14.55 21.44
CA THR A 14 -2.98 -14.07 22.62
C THR A 14 -4.10 -13.12 22.21
N GLU A 15 -5.15 -13.03 23.03
CA GLU A 15 -6.26 -12.07 22.83
C GLU A 15 -5.74 -10.62 22.79
N GLU A 16 -4.75 -10.28 23.63
CA GLU A 16 -4.11 -8.97 23.67
C GLU A 16 -3.36 -8.69 22.36
N GLY A 17 -2.55 -9.64 21.88
CA GLY A 17 -1.81 -9.50 20.63
C GLY A 17 -2.72 -9.33 19.41
N ARG A 18 -3.80 -10.12 19.36
CA ARG A 18 -4.83 -9.99 18.33
C ARG A 18 -5.54 -8.63 18.40
N ALA A 19 -5.97 -8.20 19.58
CA ALA A 19 -6.65 -6.91 19.77
C ALA A 19 -5.75 -5.72 19.40
N PHE A 20 -4.47 -5.77 19.76
CA PHE A 20 -3.49 -4.78 19.35
C PHE A 20 -3.31 -4.74 17.83
N LEU A 21 -3.20 -5.89 17.16
CA LEU A 21 -3.15 -5.94 15.70
C LEU A 21 -4.41 -5.34 15.07
N GLN A 22 -5.60 -5.71 15.56
CA GLN A 22 -6.89 -5.19 15.08
C GLN A 22 -6.95 -3.66 15.20
N GLN A 23 -6.54 -3.10 16.34
CA GLN A 23 -6.50 -1.64 16.56
C GLN A 23 -5.58 -0.94 15.56
N ARG A 24 -4.42 -1.53 15.26
CA ARG A 24 -3.47 -0.96 14.30
C ARG A 24 -3.97 -0.98 12.87
N VAL A 25 -4.60 -2.09 12.47
CA VAL A 25 -5.25 -2.18 11.16
C VAL A 25 -6.39 -1.16 11.06
N LEU A 26 -7.13 -0.93 12.15
CA LEU A 26 -8.15 0.12 12.19
C LEU A 26 -7.57 1.53 12.03
N VAL A 27 -6.44 1.84 12.68
CA VAL A 27 -5.75 3.14 12.50
C VAL A 27 -5.26 3.29 11.06
N PHE A 28 -4.66 2.24 10.50
CA PHE A 28 -4.24 2.21 9.10
C PHE A 28 -5.40 2.44 8.14
N ALA A 29 -6.53 1.75 8.34
CA ALA A 29 -7.74 1.89 7.54
C ALA A 29 -8.29 3.33 7.59
N ARG A 30 -8.33 3.95 8.78
CA ARG A 30 -8.76 5.35 8.94
C ARG A 30 -7.84 6.30 8.20
N PHE A 31 -6.52 6.13 8.34
CA PHE A 31 -5.54 6.95 7.63
C PHE A 31 -5.68 6.80 6.10
N GLY A 32 -5.74 5.56 5.61
CA GLY A 32 -5.90 5.26 4.18
C GLY A 32 -7.20 5.82 3.60
N PHE A 33 -8.32 5.69 4.32
CA PHE A 33 -9.59 6.27 3.91
C PHE A 33 -9.55 7.80 3.91
N ALA A 34 -9.05 8.43 4.99
CA ALA A 34 -9.00 9.89 5.09
C ALA A 34 -8.14 10.49 3.96
N LEU A 35 -6.99 9.89 3.67
CA LEU A 35 -6.12 10.32 2.59
C LEU A 35 -6.78 10.11 1.22
N GLY A 36 -7.26 8.89 0.94
CA GLY A 36 -7.86 8.56 -0.35
C GLY A 36 -9.15 9.34 -0.64
N PHE A 37 -10.08 9.37 0.33
CA PHE A 37 -11.33 10.12 0.20
C PHE A 37 -11.08 11.64 0.17
N GLY A 38 -10.12 12.15 0.94
CA GLY A 38 -9.73 13.57 0.89
C GLY A 38 -9.25 13.99 -0.49
N TYR A 39 -8.37 13.21 -1.11
CA TYR A 39 -7.93 13.47 -2.50
C TYR A 39 -9.06 13.26 -3.51
N TRP A 40 -9.94 12.30 -3.29
CA TRP A 40 -11.13 12.14 -4.13
C TRP A 40 -12.03 13.37 -4.07
N LEU A 41 -12.29 13.94 -2.89
CA LEU A 41 -13.07 15.16 -2.72
C LEU A 41 -12.41 16.35 -3.42
N LEU A 42 -11.09 16.50 -3.27
CA LEU A 42 -10.34 17.53 -3.98
C LEU A 42 -10.54 17.40 -5.50
N ARG A 43 -10.41 16.19 -6.04
CA ARG A 43 -10.68 15.91 -7.46
C ARG A 43 -12.14 16.17 -7.83
N ALA A 44 -13.10 15.80 -6.98
CA ALA A 44 -14.52 16.02 -7.20
C ALA A 44 -14.83 17.52 -7.39
N VAL A 45 -14.28 18.38 -6.53
CA VAL A 45 -14.42 19.84 -6.67
C VAL A 45 -13.84 20.32 -8.00
N LEU A 46 -12.65 19.84 -8.37
CA LEU A 46 -12.00 20.24 -9.63
C LEU A 46 -12.75 19.76 -10.88
N VAL A 47 -13.33 18.56 -10.88
CA VAL A 47 -14.08 18.08 -12.05
C VAL A 47 -15.47 18.69 -12.14
N LEU A 48 -16.13 18.95 -11.00
CA LEU A 48 -17.43 19.61 -10.96
C LEU A 48 -17.35 21.07 -11.39
N SER A 49 -16.22 21.76 -11.15
CA SER A 49 -16.01 23.12 -11.66
C SER A 49 -15.82 23.19 -13.17
N GLN A 50 -15.47 22.06 -13.81
CA GLN A 50 -15.33 21.96 -15.26
C GLN A 50 -16.61 21.46 -15.93
N LYS A 51 -17.15 20.31 -15.49
CA LYS A 51 -18.36 19.70 -16.06
C LYS A 51 -18.93 18.63 -15.13
N MET A 52 -20.21 18.75 -14.75
CA MET A 52 -20.85 17.81 -13.80
C MET A 52 -20.72 16.33 -14.18
N GLY A 53 -20.85 15.98 -15.46
CA GLY A 53 -20.77 14.59 -15.92
C GLY A 53 -19.41 13.90 -15.69
N LEU A 54 -18.35 14.67 -15.42
CA LEU A 54 -17.02 14.12 -15.16
C LEU A 54 -16.91 13.41 -13.80
N ILE A 55 -17.85 13.63 -12.87
CA ILE A 55 -17.86 12.93 -11.58
C ILE A 55 -18.10 11.41 -11.75
N LEU A 56 -18.77 11.02 -12.83
CA LEU A 56 -19.02 9.62 -13.20
C LEU A 56 -17.94 9.05 -14.11
N HIS A 57 -16.88 9.80 -14.40
CA HIS A 57 -15.78 9.31 -15.20
C HIS A 57 -15.16 8.06 -14.54
N PRO A 58 -14.77 7.02 -15.29
CA PRO A 58 -14.21 5.79 -14.71
C PRO A 58 -13.04 6.03 -13.75
N SER A 59 -12.20 7.03 -14.01
CA SER A 59 -11.11 7.44 -13.10
C SER A 59 -11.60 7.94 -11.73
N MET A 60 -12.75 8.61 -11.67
CA MET A 60 -13.35 9.07 -10.41
C MET A 60 -13.96 7.91 -9.63
N ILE A 61 -14.63 6.99 -10.32
CA ILE A 61 -15.21 5.79 -9.72
C ILE A 61 -14.10 4.87 -9.17
N ALA A 62 -13.04 4.64 -9.94
CA ALA A 62 -11.91 3.81 -9.53
C ALA A 62 -11.18 4.40 -8.31
N HIS A 63 -10.96 5.72 -8.28
CA HIS A 63 -10.39 6.38 -7.10
C HIS A 63 -11.30 6.20 -5.88
N LEU A 64 -12.61 6.44 -6.01
CA LEU A 64 -13.56 6.24 -4.90
C LEU A 64 -13.56 4.79 -4.41
N ALA A 65 -13.57 3.82 -5.31
CA ALA A 65 -13.50 2.41 -4.97
C ALA A 65 -12.23 2.07 -4.16
N GLY A 66 -11.09 2.65 -4.54
CA GLY A 66 -9.85 2.54 -3.78
C GLY A 66 -9.95 3.12 -2.36
N ALA A 67 -10.58 4.28 -2.19
CA ALA A 67 -10.81 4.84 -0.85
C ALA A 67 -11.76 3.96 -0.03
N LEU A 68 -12.85 3.49 -0.64
CA LEU A 68 -13.86 2.67 0.01
C LEU A 68 -13.32 1.31 0.47
N SER A 69 -12.28 0.74 -0.17
CA SER A 69 -11.67 -0.50 0.32
C SER A 69 -11.13 -0.35 1.75
N TYR A 70 -10.54 0.81 2.09
CA TYR A 70 -10.11 1.11 3.46
C TYR A 70 -11.29 1.39 4.40
N LEU A 71 -12.36 2.04 3.93
CA LEU A 71 -13.56 2.21 4.73
C LEU A 71 -14.14 0.84 5.12
N PHE A 72 -14.30 -0.07 4.16
CA PHE A 72 -14.80 -1.41 4.43
C PHE A 72 -13.88 -2.21 5.35
N LEU A 73 -12.56 -2.10 5.20
CA LEU A 73 -11.60 -2.67 6.15
C LEU A 73 -11.82 -2.12 7.56
N GLY A 74 -11.98 -0.80 7.71
CA GLY A 74 -12.23 -0.16 9.00
C GLY A 74 -13.52 -0.63 9.64
N LEU A 75 -14.62 -0.67 8.89
CA LEU A 75 -15.91 -1.19 9.35
C LEU A 75 -15.83 -2.67 9.73
N PHE A 76 -15.05 -3.46 8.99
CA PHE A 76 -14.80 -4.86 9.30
C PHE A 76 -13.99 -5.01 10.61
N MET A 77 -12.96 -4.20 10.82
CA MET A 77 -12.19 -4.18 12.08
C MET A 77 -13.01 -3.71 13.29
N LEU A 78 -14.08 -2.94 13.08
CA LEU A 78 -15.01 -2.58 14.16
C LEU A 78 -15.97 -3.71 14.52
N ARG A 79 -16.08 -4.74 13.69
CA ARG A 79 -17.01 -5.87 13.89
C ARG A 79 -16.31 -7.03 14.59
N GLY A 80 -16.70 -7.26 15.84
CA GLY A 80 -16.36 -8.47 16.58
C GLY A 80 -14.86 -8.67 16.79
N LYS A 81 -14.46 -9.94 16.78
CA LYS A 81 -13.16 -10.44 17.25
C LYS A 81 -12.51 -11.36 16.20
N PRO A 82 -12.22 -10.86 14.98
CA PRO A 82 -11.69 -11.68 13.90
C PRO A 82 -10.34 -12.30 14.26
N SER A 83 -10.08 -13.51 13.78
CA SER A 83 -8.78 -14.17 14.01
C SER A 83 -7.62 -13.36 13.41
N VAL A 84 -6.40 -13.57 13.92
CA VAL A 84 -5.19 -12.91 13.39
C VAL A 84 -5.03 -13.14 11.89
N SER A 85 -5.25 -14.37 11.42
CA SER A 85 -5.18 -14.71 10.00
C SER A 85 -6.20 -13.91 9.20
N THR A 86 -7.44 -13.84 9.68
CA THR A 86 -8.51 -13.05 9.06
C THR A 86 -8.15 -11.56 8.99
N ILE A 87 -7.57 -10.99 10.04
CA ILE A 87 -7.14 -9.58 10.07
C ILE A 87 -6.06 -9.32 9.02
N ARG A 88 -5.04 -10.19 8.94
CA ARG A 88 -3.93 -10.06 7.99
C ARG A 88 -4.39 -10.20 6.55
N THR A 89 -5.27 -11.17 6.27
CA THR A 89 -5.84 -11.36 4.94
C THR A 89 -6.71 -10.17 4.54
N ALA A 90 -7.60 -9.69 5.43
CA ALA A 90 -8.43 -8.53 5.14
C ALA A 90 -7.61 -7.26 4.89
N GLU A 91 -6.56 -7.03 5.68
CA GLU A 91 -5.62 -5.92 5.49
C GLU A 91 -4.92 -5.98 4.13
N ALA A 92 -4.32 -7.13 3.79
CA ALA A 92 -3.64 -7.32 2.52
C ALA A 92 -4.60 -7.18 1.33
N SER A 93 -5.80 -7.76 1.43
CA SER A 93 -6.83 -7.65 0.38
C SER A 93 -7.28 -6.21 0.16
N ALA A 94 -7.50 -5.44 1.23
CA ALA A 94 -7.90 -4.04 1.12
C ALA A 94 -6.80 -3.16 0.52
N LEU A 95 -5.54 -3.38 0.90
CA LEU A 95 -4.37 -2.70 0.35
C LEU A 95 -4.19 -3.01 -1.14
N LEU A 96 -4.28 -4.27 -1.55
CA LEU A 96 -4.16 -4.68 -2.95
C LEU A 96 -5.36 -4.21 -3.79
N ALA A 97 -6.57 -4.26 -3.24
CA ALA A 97 -7.75 -3.69 -3.89
C ALA A 97 -7.62 -2.17 -4.09
N ASN A 98 -7.06 -1.46 -3.09
CA ASN A 98 -6.75 -0.04 -3.23
C ASN A 98 -5.73 0.23 -4.33
N ALA A 99 -4.62 -0.52 -4.35
CA ALA A 99 -3.59 -0.39 -5.37
C ALA A 99 -4.15 -0.61 -6.78
N LEU A 100 -4.87 -1.70 -7.00
CA LEU A 100 -5.50 -2.01 -8.29
C LEU A 100 -6.51 -0.91 -8.70
N ALA A 101 -7.31 -0.42 -7.78
CA ALA A 101 -8.27 0.65 -8.07
C ALA A 101 -7.57 1.97 -8.46
N TYR A 102 -6.43 2.29 -7.84
CA TYR A 102 -5.63 3.46 -8.19
C TYR A 102 -4.86 3.28 -9.51
N GLU A 103 -4.47 2.06 -9.85
CA GLU A 103 -3.92 1.74 -11.16
C GLU A 103 -4.98 1.89 -12.26
N VAL A 104 -6.20 1.39 -12.04
CA VAL A 104 -7.33 1.63 -12.95
C VAL A 104 -7.62 3.12 -13.07
N MET A 105 -7.57 3.88 -11.97
CA MET A 105 -7.69 5.34 -12.01
C MET A 105 -6.62 5.95 -12.91
N GLY A 106 -5.35 5.56 -12.74
CA GLY A 106 -4.22 6.10 -13.50
C GLY A 106 -4.21 5.68 -14.97
N TYR A 107 -4.76 4.52 -15.31
CA TYR A 107 -4.96 4.11 -16.71
C TYR A 107 -5.79 5.12 -17.52
N TYR A 108 -6.76 5.77 -16.87
CA TYR A 108 -7.59 6.80 -17.47
C TYR A 108 -7.01 8.22 -17.38
N ILE A 109 -5.85 8.39 -16.73
CA ILE A 109 -5.15 9.69 -16.66
C ILE A 109 -4.21 9.78 -17.88
N PRO A 110 -4.22 10.89 -18.63
CA PRO A 110 -3.30 11.09 -19.75
C PRO A 110 -1.84 10.94 -19.32
N VAL A 111 -1.01 10.37 -20.19
CA VAL A 111 0.42 10.17 -19.93
C VAL A 111 1.14 11.52 -19.73
N ALA A 112 0.72 12.53 -20.50
CA ALA A 112 1.21 13.90 -20.37
C ALA A 112 0.94 14.53 -18.99
N ALA A 113 -0.05 14.03 -18.25
CA ALA A 113 -0.34 14.46 -16.88
C ALA A 113 0.45 13.70 -15.82
N GLY A 114 1.35 12.79 -16.22
CA GLY A 114 2.21 12.03 -15.31
C GLY A 114 1.48 10.87 -14.62
N ASN A 115 0.64 10.13 -15.35
CA ASN A 115 -0.14 9.03 -14.78
C ASN A 115 0.70 8.01 -13.99
N GLY A 116 1.86 7.62 -14.50
CA GLY A 116 2.79 6.71 -13.83
C GLY A 116 3.27 7.25 -12.48
N GLN A 117 3.65 8.52 -12.43
CA GLN A 117 4.12 9.20 -11.23
C GLN A 117 3.00 9.33 -10.19
N ILE A 118 1.79 9.69 -10.63
CA ILE A 118 0.62 9.79 -9.76
C ILE A 118 0.31 8.43 -9.11
N MET A 119 0.27 7.35 -9.90
CA MET A 119 0.05 6.00 -9.38
C MET A 119 1.17 5.59 -8.42
N ALA A 120 2.44 5.72 -8.84
CA ALA A 120 3.58 5.35 -8.02
C ALA A 120 3.61 6.10 -6.69
N LEU A 121 3.30 7.39 -6.68
CA LEU A 121 3.20 8.19 -5.46
C LEU A 121 2.06 7.71 -4.56
N ALA A 122 0.86 7.52 -5.11
CA ALA A 122 -0.30 7.10 -4.34
C ALA A 122 -0.08 5.72 -3.67
N LEU A 123 0.45 4.76 -4.43
CA LEU A 123 0.81 3.45 -3.92
C LEU A 123 1.94 3.56 -2.88
N THR A 124 2.98 4.36 -3.13
CA THR A 124 4.07 4.58 -2.17
C THR A 124 3.56 5.06 -0.82
N LEU A 125 2.63 6.02 -0.80
CA LEU A 125 2.04 6.51 0.45
C LEU A 125 1.25 5.42 1.18
N GLY A 126 0.46 4.61 0.46
CA GLY A 126 -0.29 3.50 1.04
C GLY A 126 0.62 2.43 1.65
N PHE A 127 1.62 1.98 0.91
CA PHE A 127 2.58 0.97 1.35
C PHE A 127 3.51 1.47 2.46
N ALA A 128 3.93 2.73 2.41
CA ALA A 128 4.69 3.36 3.48
C ALA A 128 3.86 3.45 4.77
N ALA A 129 2.62 3.94 4.69
CA ALA A 129 1.70 3.97 5.83
C ALA A 129 1.50 2.56 6.42
N ARG A 130 1.30 1.55 5.57
CA ARG A 130 1.19 0.16 5.99
C ARG A 130 2.44 -0.34 6.70
N SER A 131 3.63 -0.02 6.19
CA SER A 131 4.90 -0.43 6.83
C SER A 131 5.08 0.14 8.24
N ILE A 132 4.47 1.30 8.52
CA ILE A 132 4.52 1.98 9.83
C ILE A 132 3.41 1.45 10.75
N PHE A 133 2.16 1.49 10.27
CA PHE A 133 0.98 1.17 11.07
C PHE A 133 0.79 -0.34 11.24
N VAL A 134 1.11 -1.17 10.25
CA VAL A 134 0.87 -2.63 10.32
C VAL A 134 2.11 -3.38 9.82
N PRO A 135 3.25 -3.28 10.53
CA PRO A 135 4.46 -3.94 10.09
C PRO A 135 4.28 -5.46 10.08
N SER A 136 5.01 -6.07 9.17
CA SER A 136 5.09 -7.52 8.96
C SER A 136 6.55 -7.93 8.72
N PRO A 137 6.85 -9.25 8.70
CA PRO A 137 8.16 -9.72 8.24
C PRO A 137 8.52 -9.12 6.88
N ALA A 138 9.80 -8.81 6.66
CA ALA A 138 10.30 -8.16 5.45
C ALA A 138 9.81 -8.83 4.16
N ARG A 139 9.81 -10.17 4.13
CA ARG A 139 9.34 -10.98 2.99
C ARG A 139 7.87 -10.71 2.61
N VAL A 140 7.01 -10.45 3.59
CA VAL A 140 5.58 -10.20 3.36
C VAL A 140 5.40 -8.82 2.75
N THR A 141 6.10 -7.81 3.26
CA THR A 141 6.06 -6.46 2.71
C THR A 141 6.62 -6.43 1.28
N ALA A 142 7.76 -7.08 1.05
CA ALA A 142 8.35 -7.21 -0.29
C ALA A 142 7.39 -7.91 -1.26
N LEU A 143 6.73 -8.99 -0.84
CA LEU A 143 5.74 -9.69 -1.65
C LEU A 143 4.56 -8.78 -2.03
N LEU A 144 3.97 -8.08 -1.05
CA LEU A 144 2.84 -7.18 -1.32
C LEU A 144 3.25 -6.03 -2.27
N CYS A 145 4.43 -5.43 -2.06
CA CYS A 145 4.96 -4.41 -2.98
C CYS A 145 5.21 -4.97 -4.38
N GLY A 146 5.72 -6.21 -4.50
CA GLY A 146 5.95 -6.85 -5.78
C GLY A 146 4.64 -7.14 -6.52
N VAL A 147 3.64 -7.67 -5.81
CA VAL A 147 2.32 -7.98 -6.35
C VAL A 147 1.60 -6.73 -6.84
N ALA A 148 1.69 -5.59 -6.13
CA ALA A 148 1.14 -4.32 -6.61
C ALA A 148 2.01 -3.67 -7.71
N GLY A 149 3.33 -3.84 -7.64
CA GLY A 149 4.25 -3.25 -8.61
C GLY A 149 4.08 -3.77 -10.03
N LEU A 150 3.79 -5.07 -10.18
CA LEU A 150 3.69 -5.68 -11.50
C LEU A 150 2.51 -5.10 -12.32
N PRO A 151 1.27 -5.07 -11.81
CA PRO A 151 0.15 -4.37 -12.44
C PRO A 151 0.43 -2.89 -12.73
N LEU A 152 1.04 -2.15 -11.80
CA LEU A 152 1.47 -0.77 -12.02
C LEU A 152 2.32 -0.62 -13.30
N LEU A 153 3.36 -1.44 -13.46
CA LEU A 153 4.24 -1.38 -14.64
C LEU A 153 3.51 -1.75 -15.93
N LEU A 154 2.61 -2.73 -15.89
CA LEU A 154 1.78 -3.10 -17.04
C LEU A 154 0.87 -1.93 -17.45
N VAL A 155 0.21 -1.27 -16.48
CA VAL A 155 -0.66 -0.12 -16.75
C VAL A 155 0.13 1.04 -17.34
N VAL A 156 1.34 1.31 -16.84
CA VAL A 156 2.23 2.34 -17.42
C VAL A 156 2.59 2.01 -18.86
N TYR A 157 2.95 0.76 -19.16
CA TYR A 157 3.29 0.32 -20.52
C TYR A 157 2.10 0.49 -21.48
N TYR A 158 0.97 -0.13 -21.16
CA TYR A 158 -0.22 -0.10 -22.02
C TYR A 158 -0.83 1.30 -22.12
N GLY A 159 -0.80 2.09 -21.04
CA GLY A 159 -1.22 3.48 -21.06
C GLY A 159 -0.37 4.33 -22.01
N SER A 160 0.94 4.12 -22.00
CA SER A 160 1.89 4.82 -22.89
C SER A 160 1.65 4.51 -24.37
N ILE A 161 1.34 3.26 -24.71
CA ILE A 161 1.10 2.85 -26.10
C ILE A 161 -0.30 3.28 -26.58
N LYS A 162 -1.30 3.28 -25.70
CA LYS A 162 -2.68 3.60 -26.07
C LYS A 162 -2.92 5.10 -26.23
N ASP A 163 -2.19 5.95 -25.49
CA ASP A 163 -2.45 7.38 -25.46
C ASP A 163 -2.06 8.07 -26.79
N PRO A 164 -3.04 8.53 -27.60
CA PRO A 164 -2.76 9.11 -28.91
C PRO A 164 -2.04 10.46 -28.81
N THR A 165 -2.04 11.10 -27.63
CA THR A 165 -1.33 12.36 -27.41
C THR A 165 0.18 12.16 -27.34
N VAL A 166 0.64 10.96 -26.94
CA VAL A 166 2.06 10.61 -26.84
C VAL A 166 2.71 10.63 -28.22
N LEU A 167 2.11 9.99 -29.22
CA LEU A 167 2.68 9.99 -30.58
C LEU A 167 2.83 11.41 -31.13
N LYS A 168 1.82 12.26 -30.93
CA LYS A 168 1.86 13.67 -31.35
C LYS A 168 2.96 14.43 -30.62
N ALA A 169 3.11 14.22 -29.31
CA ALA A 169 4.14 14.85 -28.51
C ALA A 169 5.56 14.41 -28.92
N LEU A 170 5.75 13.11 -29.20
CA LEU A 170 7.02 12.56 -29.69
C LEU A 170 7.39 13.13 -31.06
N GLN A 171 6.42 13.24 -31.97
CA GLN A 171 6.62 13.86 -33.29
C GLN A 171 6.95 15.35 -33.19
N ALA A 172 6.29 16.08 -32.28
CA ALA A 172 6.59 17.49 -32.04
C ALA A 172 7.96 17.72 -31.38
N ALA A 173 8.42 16.77 -30.56
CA ALA A 173 9.76 16.81 -29.95
C ALA A 173 10.86 16.35 -30.92
N ALA A 174 10.50 15.67 -32.02
CA ALA A 174 11.41 15.29 -33.08
C ALA A 174 12.01 16.55 -33.71
N GLY A 175 13.33 16.70 -33.60
CA GLY A 175 14.04 17.88 -34.11
C GLY A 175 14.68 18.74 -33.01
N ALA A 176 14.13 18.79 -31.80
CA ALA A 176 14.77 19.50 -30.68
C ALA A 176 15.89 18.67 -30.03
N TYR A 177 15.76 17.34 -30.02
CA TYR A 177 16.68 16.42 -29.32
C TYR A 177 17.09 15.21 -30.14
N GLY A 178 16.92 15.27 -31.46
CA GLY A 178 17.19 14.16 -32.40
C GLY A 178 15.91 13.49 -32.92
N PRO A 179 16.03 12.31 -33.54
CA PRO A 179 14.87 11.58 -34.08
C PRO A 179 13.92 11.15 -32.96
N ALA A 180 12.62 11.27 -33.19
CA ALA A 180 11.62 10.79 -32.23
C ALA A 180 11.84 9.31 -31.92
N PRO A 181 11.90 8.91 -30.63
CA PRO A 181 11.90 7.50 -30.29
C PRO A 181 10.59 6.86 -30.78
N SER A 182 10.65 5.55 -31.08
CA SER A 182 9.42 4.80 -31.33
C SER A 182 8.54 4.80 -30.08
N LEU A 183 7.22 4.70 -30.26
CA LEU A 183 6.25 4.63 -29.18
C LEU A 183 6.58 3.53 -28.16
N GLU A 184 7.03 2.38 -28.68
CA GLU A 184 7.48 1.25 -27.86
C GLU A 184 8.69 1.59 -27.00
N LYS A 185 9.72 2.23 -27.58
CA LYS A 185 10.92 2.65 -26.82
C LYS A 185 10.57 3.67 -25.73
N PHE A 186 9.65 4.60 -26.03
CA PHE A 186 9.15 5.54 -25.04
C PHE A 186 8.41 4.82 -23.90
N ALA A 187 7.50 3.89 -24.22
CA ALA A 187 6.77 3.10 -23.24
C ALA A 187 7.71 2.27 -22.35
N ILE A 188 8.71 1.62 -22.92
CA ILE A 188 9.76 0.89 -22.18
C ILE A 188 10.52 1.86 -21.27
N GLY A 189 10.90 3.04 -21.76
CA GLY A 189 11.56 4.07 -20.96
C GLY A 189 10.73 4.48 -19.73
N GLN A 190 9.42 4.69 -19.90
CA GLN A 190 8.50 5.00 -18.80
C GLN A 190 8.40 3.86 -17.79
N VAL A 191 8.31 2.61 -18.26
CA VAL A 191 8.32 1.42 -17.39
C VAL A 191 9.61 1.32 -16.59
N LEU A 192 10.76 1.53 -17.21
CA LEU A 192 12.06 1.49 -16.54
C LEU A 192 12.18 2.60 -15.50
N ALA A 193 11.75 3.82 -15.83
CA ALA A 193 11.79 4.96 -14.91
C ALA A 193 10.87 4.73 -13.70
N ILE A 194 9.61 4.35 -13.92
CA ILE A 194 8.67 4.05 -12.82
C ILE A 194 9.11 2.82 -12.03
N GLY A 195 9.63 1.80 -12.71
CA GLY A 195 10.18 0.59 -12.09
C GLY A 195 11.34 0.90 -11.14
N ALA A 196 12.27 1.78 -11.54
CA ALA A 196 13.36 2.21 -10.68
C ALA A 196 12.87 2.89 -9.39
N TRP A 197 11.92 3.82 -9.51
CA TRP A 197 11.30 4.47 -8.34
C TRP A 197 10.52 3.47 -7.47
N TRP A 198 9.81 2.53 -8.09
CA TRP A 198 9.07 1.51 -7.37
C TRP A 198 9.98 0.53 -6.61
N ILE A 199 11.14 0.17 -7.17
CA ILE A 199 12.17 -0.59 -6.45
C ILE A 199 12.62 0.17 -5.20
N GLY A 200 12.79 1.49 -5.30
CA GLY A 200 13.08 2.36 -4.15
C GLY A 200 11.98 2.28 -3.08
N THR A 201 10.71 2.39 -3.49
CA THR A 201 9.55 2.23 -2.60
C THR A 201 9.52 0.85 -1.94
N LEU A 202 9.74 -0.21 -2.71
CA LEU A 202 9.80 -1.58 -2.21
C LEU A 202 10.88 -1.73 -1.14
N ALA A 203 12.10 -1.24 -1.43
CA ALA A 203 13.22 -1.29 -0.49
C ALA A 203 12.91 -0.52 0.79
N LEU A 204 12.41 0.72 0.67
CA LEU A 204 12.07 1.58 1.80
C LEU A 204 10.98 0.98 2.68
N CYS A 205 9.89 0.51 2.09
CA CYS A 205 8.78 -0.10 2.83
C CYS A 205 9.22 -1.40 3.50
N THR A 206 10.03 -2.21 2.81
CA THR A 206 10.57 -3.47 3.34
C THR A 206 11.48 -3.21 4.54
N MET A 207 12.40 -2.25 4.44
CA MET A 207 13.31 -1.88 5.53
C MET A 207 12.55 -1.26 6.70
N SER A 208 11.63 -0.33 6.44
CA SER A 208 10.80 0.28 7.48
C SER A 208 9.99 -0.77 8.23
N SER A 209 9.34 -1.68 7.50
CA SER A 209 8.59 -2.79 8.09
C SER A 209 9.49 -3.72 8.89
N LYS A 210 10.70 -4.04 8.40
CA LYS A 210 11.67 -4.90 9.11
C LYS A 210 12.10 -4.27 10.43
N ILE A 211 12.47 -2.98 10.42
CA ILE A 211 12.92 -2.26 11.61
C ILE A 211 11.79 -2.21 12.64
N VAL A 212 10.60 -1.75 12.25
CA VAL A 212 9.47 -1.61 13.18
C VAL A 212 8.98 -2.98 13.67
N TYR A 213 9.02 -4.01 12.83
CA TYR A 213 8.69 -5.39 13.23
C TYR A 213 9.72 -5.96 14.21
N GLY A 214 11.02 -5.77 13.94
CA GLY A 214 12.11 -6.26 14.79
C GLY A 214 12.10 -5.64 16.18
N LEU A 215 11.98 -4.31 16.26
CA LEU A 215 11.89 -3.58 17.53
C LEU A 215 10.75 -4.08 18.41
N ARG A 216 9.64 -4.55 17.83
CA ARG A 216 8.52 -5.10 18.62
C ARG A 216 8.83 -6.46 19.20
N HIS A 217 9.47 -7.32 18.42
CA HIS A 217 9.90 -8.61 18.91
C HIS A 217 10.88 -8.45 20.08
N GLU A 218 11.82 -7.50 19.97
CA GLU A 218 12.76 -7.19 21.04
C GLU A 218 12.06 -6.65 22.29
N VAL A 219 11.14 -5.69 22.16
CA VAL A 219 10.36 -5.16 23.29
C VAL A 219 9.51 -6.25 23.96
N GLN A 220 8.91 -7.14 23.18
CA GLN A 220 8.14 -8.27 23.72
C GLN A 220 9.03 -9.26 24.48
N ALA A 221 10.20 -9.59 23.93
CA ALA A 221 11.17 -10.45 24.59
C ALA A 221 11.67 -9.83 25.92
N ALA A 222 11.96 -8.52 25.91
CA ALA A 222 12.37 -7.78 27.10
C ALA A 222 11.27 -7.76 28.19
N ARG A 223 10.00 -7.57 27.80
CA ARG A 223 8.85 -7.62 28.74
C ARG A 223 8.72 -9.00 29.41
N LYS A 224 8.87 -10.09 28.65
CA LYS A 224 8.84 -11.45 29.20
C LYS A 224 9.97 -11.67 30.21
N LEU A 225 11.20 -11.27 29.87
CA LEU A 225 12.36 -11.36 30.78
C LEU A 225 12.17 -10.54 32.08
N GLY A 226 11.59 -9.35 31.97
CA GLY A 226 11.23 -8.52 33.11
C GLY A 226 10.20 -9.18 34.02
N GLN A 227 9.15 -9.79 33.46
CA GLN A 227 8.14 -10.53 34.21
C GLN A 227 8.74 -11.72 34.96
N TYR A 228 9.56 -12.54 34.30
CA TYR A 228 10.23 -13.67 34.99
C TYR A 228 11.16 -13.21 36.11
N THR A 229 11.85 -12.08 35.94
CA THR A 229 12.70 -11.52 36.99
C THR A 229 11.89 -11.04 38.18
N LEU A 230 10.73 -10.43 37.92
CA LEU A 230 9.81 -9.94 38.95
C LEU A 230 9.18 -11.11 39.73
N GLU A 231 8.65 -12.12 39.04
CA GLU A 231 8.07 -13.32 39.66
C GLU A 231 9.09 -14.05 40.53
N ARG A 232 10.33 -14.22 40.03
CA ARG A 232 11.42 -14.80 40.82
C ARG A 232 11.71 -13.98 42.07
N LYS A 233 11.74 -12.65 41.98
CA LYS A 233 12.01 -11.76 43.12
C LYS A 233 10.88 -11.76 44.15
N LEU A 234 9.64 -11.93 43.72
CA LEU A 234 8.48 -12.06 44.62
C LEU A 234 8.44 -13.43 45.31
N GLY A 235 8.98 -14.49 44.69
CA GLY A 235 9.10 -15.82 45.30
C GLY A 235 10.31 -16.00 46.22
N GLU A 236 11.18 -14.99 46.35
CA GLU A 236 12.33 -14.98 47.28
C GLU A 236 11.92 -14.52 48.71
N GLY A 237 10.64 -14.20 48.96
CA GLY A 237 10.10 -13.72 50.24
C GLY A 237 8.90 -14.52 50.75
#